data_AF-A0A7C5PGM2-F1
#
_entry.id   AF-A0A7C5PGM2-F1
#
_cell.length_a   1.000
_cell.length_b   1.000
_cell.length_c   1.000
_cell.angle_alpha   90.00
_cell.angle_beta   90.00
_cell.angle_gamma   90.00
#
_symmetry.space_group_name_H-M   'P 1'
#
loop_
_entity.id
_entity.type
_entity.pdbx_description
1 polymer ?
#
loop_
_entity_poly.entity_id
_entity_poly.type
_entity_poly.pdbx_seq_one_letter_code
_entity_poly.pdbx_strand_id
1 'polypeptide(L)'
;MDGDAATLARDFFRAEMTDHATYAALARHARRPAVARLLERVAQMERGHARFWESVLSARGESPPAFRPPRLRIALLELLARLFSPLLLVSLLEMGENHAARQYQEVLRSGRLTDEEADRLRRIVVDELEHERLFHRQSRAAGLSNVRDFVLGMNDGLVEILGAVTGLSAAWPGNPLAVAVSGLVVGVAGALS
;
A
#
# COMPACT_ATOMS: atom_id res chain seq x y z
N MET A 1 -7.13 -31.07 -6.72
CA MET A 1 -6.70 -30.22 -5.59
C MET A 1 -5.69 -29.16 -6.03
N ASP A 2 -5.13 -29.25 -7.25
CA ASP A 2 -4.08 -28.31 -7.73
C ASP A 2 -4.57 -26.93 -8.20
N GLY A 3 -5.85 -26.81 -8.57
CA GLY A 3 -6.41 -25.55 -9.09
C GLY A 3 -6.43 -24.39 -8.08
N ASP A 4 -6.42 -24.71 -6.78
CA ASP A 4 -6.43 -23.72 -5.69
C ASP A 4 -5.03 -23.11 -5.47
N ALA A 5 -3.98 -23.94 -5.49
CA ALA A 5 -2.60 -23.49 -5.37
C ALA A 5 -2.14 -22.65 -6.58
N ALA A 6 -2.55 -23.05 -7.79
CA ALA A 6 -2.24 -22.30 -9.00
C ALA A 6 -2.95 -20.95 -9.05
N THR A 7 -4.24 -20.88 -8.68
CA THR A 7 -4.98 -19.61 -8.61
C THR A 7 -4.31 -18.66 -7.63
N LEU A 8 -3.97 -19.15 -6.44
CA LEU A 8 -3.26 -18.40 -5.42
C LEU A 8 -1.90 -17.88 -5.92
N ALA A 9 -1.11 -18.72 -6.59
CA ALA A 9 0.17 -18.31 -7.15
C ALA A 9 0.02 -17.25 -8.26
N ARG A 10 -1.05 -17.29 -9.07
CA ARG A 10 -1.34 -16.23 -10.07
C ARG A 10 -1.66 -14.90 -9.40
N ASP A 11 -2.41 -14.92 -8.30
CA ASP A 11 -2.80 -13.71 -7.58
C ASP A 11 -1.59 -13.07 -6.90
N PHE A 12 -0.75 -13.86 -6.22
CA PHE A 12 0.51 -13.36 -5.67
C PHE A 12 1.46 -12.85 -6.75
N PHE A 13 1.62 -13.57 -7.87
CA PHE A 13 2.43 -13.08 -8.99
C PHE A 13 1.98 -11.68 -9.46
N ARG A 14 0.67 -11.43 -9.55
CA ARG A 14 0.13 -10.13 -9.96
C ARG A 14 0.33 -9.05 -8.89
N ALA A 15 0.18 -9.39 -7.62
CA ALA A 15 0.45 -8.48 -6.52
C ALA A 15 1.91 -8.02 -6.56
N GLU A 16 2.84 -8.97 -6.55
CA GLU A 16 4.28 -8.72 -6.59
C GLU A 16 4.72 -7.90 -7.81
N MET A 17 4.18 -8.20 -8.99
CA MET A 17 4.45 -7.42 -10.19
C MET A 17 3.86 -6.00 -10.14
N THR A 18 2.75 -5.81 -9.41
CA THR A 18 2.16 -4.48 -9.17
C THR A 18 3.01 -3.68 -8.22
N ASP A 19 3.57 -4.30 -7.19
CA ASP A 19 4.43 -3.65 -6.20
C ASP A 19 5.77 -3.28 -6.84
N HIS A 20 6.36 -4.20 -7.62
CA HIS A 20 7.49 -3.89 -8.50
C HIS A 20 7.26 -2.63 -9.34
N ALA A 21 6.13 -2.58 -10.05
CA ALA A 21 5.80 -1.44 -10.92
C ALA A 21 5.59 -0.15 -10.12
N THR A 22 4.98 -0.25 -8.93
CA THR A 22 4.74 0.87 -8.01
C THR A 22 6.05 1.46 -7.52
N TYR A 23 6.94 0.63 -6.96
CA TYR A 23 8.24 1.06 -6.46
C TYR A 23 9.14 1.61 -7.56
N ALA A 24 9.15 0.97 -8.74
CA ALA A 24 9.90 1.46 -9.89
C ALA A 24 9.37 2.82 -10.38
N ALA A 25 8.06 3.06 -10.33
CA ALA A 25 7.49 4.35 -10.68
C ALA A 25 7.88 5.44 -9.68
N LEU A 26 7.78 5.16 -8.38
CA LEU A 26 8.15 6.10 -7.32
C LEU A 26 9.66 6.42 -7.32
N ALA A 27 10.51 5.43 -7.61
CA ALA A 27 11.96 5.61 -7.71
C ALA A 27 12.34 6.69 -8.73
N ARG A 28 11.68 6.72 -9.89
CA ARG A 28 11.93 7.71 -10.97
C ARG A 28 11.59 9.15 -10.57
N HIS A 29 10.83 9.34 -9.49
CA HIS A 29 10.45 10.66 -8.99
C HIS A 29 11.10 10.99 -7.64
N ALA A 30 11.97 10.12 -7.13
CA ALA A 30 12.73 10.38 -5.93
C ALA A 30 13.85 11.40 -6.17
N ARG A 31 13.69 12.58 -5.58
CA ARG A 31 14.67 13.68 -5.65
C ARG A 31 16.00 13.34 -4.96
N ARG A 32 15.95 12.53 -3.90
CA ARG A 32 17.12 12.12 -3.12
C ARG A 32 17.70 10.82 -3.68
N PRO A 33 18.98 10.76 -4.09
CA PRO A 33 19.58 9.54 -4.65
C PRO A 33 19.52 8.34 -3.71
N ALA A 34 19.60 8.55 -2.40
CA ALA A 34 19.46 7.48 -1.42
C ALA A 34 18.06 6.84 -1.43
N VAL A 35 17.01 7.66 -1.62
CA VAL A 35 15.62 7.20 -1.68
C VAL A 35 15.35 6.50 -3.01
N ALA A 36 15.87 7.05 -4.13
CA ALA A 36 15.76 6.41 -5.44
C ALA A 36 16.36 4.99 -5.41
N ARG A 37 17.59 4.85 -4.90
CA ARG A 37 18.27 3.55 -4.78
C ARG A 37 17.55 2.59 -3.84
N LEU A 38 16.96 3.09 -2.76
CA LEU A 38 16.14 2.28 -1.87
C LEU A 38 14.94 1.71 -2.61
N LEU A 39 14.15 2.57 -3.26
CA LEU A 39 12.95 2.16 -4.00
C LEU A 39 13.28 1.23 -5.18
N GLU A 40 14.39 1.47 -5.87
CA GLU A 40 14.88 0.56 -6.93
C GLU A 40 15.24 -0.81 -6.38
N ARG A 41 15.94 -0.85 -5.23
CA ARG A 41 16.30 -2.12 -4.58
C ARG A 41 15.06 -2.91 -4.20
N VAL A 42 14.09 -2.27 -3.58
CA VAL A 42 12.80 -2.89 -3.22
C VAL A 42 12.08 -3.37 -4.47
N ALA A 43 11.98 -2.55 -5.52
CA ALA A 43 11.35 -2.96 -6.76
C ALA A 43 11.98 -4.24 -7.34
N GLN A 44 13.31 -4.39 -7.29
CA GLN A 44 13.96 -5.61 -7.78
C GLN A 44 13.71 -6.84 -6.90
N MET A 45 13.52 -6.64 -5.59
CA MET A 45 13.16 -7.70 -4.66
C MET A 45 11.75 -8.23 -4.94
N GLU A 46 10.74 -7.36 -5.13
CA GLU A 46 9.38 -7.80 -5.52
C GLU A 46 9.37 -8.53 -6.86
N ARG A 47 10.22 -8.09 -7.80
CA ARG A 47 10.39 -8.85 -9.05
C ARG A 47 10.98 -10.24 -8.80
N GLY A 48 11.83 -10.40 -7.80
CA GLY A 48 12.33 -11.69 -7.32
C GLY A 48 11.22 -12.56 -6.72
N HIS A 49 10.34 -11.97 -5.92
CA HIS A 49 9.17 -12.65 -5.35
C HIS A 49 8.18 -13.09 -6.43
N ALA A 50 7.90 -12.22 -7.42
CA ALA A 50 7.12 -12.59 -8.60
C ALA A 50 7.71 -13.80 -9.35
N ARG A 51 9.04 -13.85 -9.53
CA ARG A 51 9.71 -15.00 -10.15
C ARG A 51 9.58 -16.28 -9.33
N PHE A 52 9.49 -16.19 -8.01
CA PHE A 52 9.18 -17.35 -7.19
C PHE A 52 7.79 -17.89 -7.53
N TRP A 53 6.76 -17.05 -7.58
CA TRP A 53 5.40 -17.48 -7.94
C TRP A 53 5.30 -17.98 -9.39
N GLU A 54 6.06 -17.40 -10.32
CA GLU A 54 6.22 -17.91 -11.68
C GLU A 54 6.80 -19.34 -11.69
N SER A 55 7.80 -19.61 -10.83
CA SER A 55 8.37 -20.96 -10.72
C SER A 55 7.37 -21.97 -10.14
N VAL A 56 6.55 -21.55 -9.17
CA VAL A 56 5.46 -22.38 -8.62
C VAL A 56 4.40 -22.67 -9.69
N LEU A 57 4.00 -21.68 -10.50
CA LEU A 57 3.06 -21.91 -11.61
C LEU A 57 3.64 -22.88 -12.65
N SER A 58 4.90 -22.69 -13.03
CA SER A 58 5.59 -23.52 -14.01
C SER A 58 5.69 -24.97 -13.56
N ALA A 59 6.00 -25.21 -12.27
CA ALA A 59 6.05 -26.55 -11.68
C ALA A 59 4.68 -27.26 -11.69
N ARG A 60 3.59 -26.50 -11.89
CA ARG A 60 2.20 -26.98 -11.89
C ARG A 60 1.65 -27.06 -13.31
N GLY A 61 2.52 -26.87 -14.33
CA GLY A 61 2.17 -26.93 -15.74
C GLY A 61 1.45 -25.67 -16.25
N GLU A 62 1.47 -24.58 -15.49
CA GLU A 62 0.83 -23.33 -15.85
C GLU A 62 1.84 -22.26 -16.28
N SER A 63 1.41 -21.34 -17.13
CA SER A 63 2.20 -20.15 -17.49
C SER A 63 1.80 -18.95 -16.64
N PRO A 64 2.75 -18.07 -16.28
CA PRO A 64 2.43 -16.82 -15.59
C PRO A 64 1.46 -15.99 -16.44
N PRO A 65 0.46 -15.34 -15.81
CA PRO A 65 -0.47 -14.50 -16.54
C PRO A 65 0.28 -13.30 -17.16
N ALA A 66 -0.14 -12.88 -18.35
CA ALA A 66 0.38 -11.65 -18.93
C ALA A 66 0.12 -10.47 -17.99
N PHE A 67 1.19 -9.82 -17.52
CA PHE A 67 1.09 -8.69 -16.62
C PHE A 67 1.21 -7.37 -17.38
N ARG A 68 0.28 -6.46 -17.10
CA ARG A 68 0.35 -5.06 -17.53
C ARG A 68 0.11 -4.19 -16.30
N PRO A 69 1.03 -3.29 -15.94
CA PRO A 69 0.81 -2.38 -14.83
C PRO A 69 -0.51 -1.61 -15.02
N PRO A 70 -1.32 -1.45 -13.97
CA PRO A 70 -2.55 -0.67 -14.05
C PRO A 70 -2.22 0.80 -14.37
N ARG A 71 -2.33 1.17 -15.65
CA ARG A 71 -1.84 2.45 -16.18
C ARG A 71 -2.38 3.66 -15.44
N LEU A 72 -3.67 3.65 -15.09
CA LEU A 72 -4.30 4.75 -14.36
C LEU A 72 -3.74 4.90 -12.95
N ARG A 73 -3.58 3.78 -12.22
CA ARG A 73 -2.99 3.77 -10.87
C ARG A 73 -1.56 4.29 -10.91
N ILE A 74 -0.73 3.79 -11.85
CA ILE A 74 0.66 4.24 -11.99
C ILE A 74 0.73 5.71 -12.38
N ALA A 75 -0.07 6.17 -13.34
CA ALA A 75 -0.09 7.58 -13.74
C ALA A 75 -0.51 8.51 -12.59
N LEU A 76 -1.50 8.10 -11.78
CA LEU A 76 -1.90 8.84 -10.60
C LEU A 76 -0.78 8.90 -9.55
N LEU A 77 -0.12 7.77 -9.28
CA LEU A 77 1.02 7.71 -8.38
C LEU A 77 2.18 8.60 -8.85
N GLU A 78 2.48 8.59 -10.16
CA GLU A 78 3.49 9.46 -10.75
C GLU A 78 3.14 10.94 -10.59
N LEU A 79 1.88 11.31 -10.80
CA LEU A 79 1.38 12.66 -10.57
C LEU A 79 1.54 13.07 -9.10
N LEU A 80 1.12 12.22 -8.17
CA LEU A 80 1.26 12.45 -6.74
C LEU A 80 2.72 12.55 -6.32
N ALA A 81 3.61 11.74 -6.87
CA ALA A 81 5.04 11.75 -6.56
C ALA A 81 5.77 13.02 -7.03
N ARG A 82 5.14 13.85 -7.88
CA ARG A 82 5.65 15.18 -8.21
C ARG A 82 5.37 16.19 -7.11
N LEU A 83 4.25 16.02 -6.38
CA LEU A 83 3.77 16.91 -5.34
C LEU A 83 4.25 16.49 -3.94
N PHE A 84 4.28 15.18 -3.69
CA PHE A 84 4.58 14.58 -2.39
C PHE A 84 5.90 13.81 -2.41
N SER A 85 6.49 13.62 -1.22
CA SER A 85 7.66 12.76 -1.06
C SER A 85 7.32 11.31 -1.42
N PRO A 86 8.12 10.60 -2.22
CA PRO A 86 7.90 9.18 -2.49
C PRO A 86 7.84 8.32 -1.24
N LEU A 87 8.58 8.67 -0.18
CA LEU A 87 8.50 7.96 1.11
C LEU A 87 7.14 8.12 1.80
N LEU A 88 6.48 9.28 1.64
CA LEU A 88 5.12 9.48 2.15
C LEU A 88 4.13 8.62 1.38
N LEU A 89 4.27 8.55 0.05
CA LEU A 89 3.39 7.72 -0.78
C LEU A 89 3.56 6.24 -0.47
N VAL A 90 4.79 5.74 -0.32
CA VAL A 90 5.03 4.38 0.17
C VAL A 90 4.39 4.18 1.54
N SER A 91 4.63 5.07 2.49
CA SER A 91 4.07 4.94 3.84
C SER A 91 2.54 4.89 3.86
N LEU A 92 1.87 5.63 2.96
CA LEU A 92 0.41 5.62 2.79
C LEU A 92 -0.10 4.31 2.19
N LEU A 93 0.61 3.76 1.19
CA LEU A 93 0.25 2.51 0.54
C LEU A 93 0.41 1.34 1.53
N GLU A 94 1.56 1.26 2.20
CA GLU A 94 1.91 0.24 3.19
C GLU A 94 1.02 0.28 4.45
N MET A 95 0.40 1.42 4.74
CA MET A 95 -0.46 1.62 5.91
C MET A 95 -1.65 0.65 5.98
N GLY A 96 -2.15 0.24 4.81
CA GLY A 96 -3.24 -0.72 4.69
C GLY A 96 -2.78 -2.17 4.48
N GLU A 97 -1.50 -2.39 4.24
CA GLU A 97 -0.95 -3.63 3.67
C GLU A 97 -0.17 -4.46 4.70
N ASN A 98 -0.72 -4.62 5.90
CA ASN A 98 -0.21 -5.55 6.93
C ASN A 98 -0.42 -7.05 6.54
N HIS A 99 -0.22 -7.39 5.27
CA HIS A 99 -0.84 -8.55 4.64
C HIS A 99 0.13 -9.53 3.99
N ALA A 100 1.20 -9.10 3.30
CA ALA A 100 2.04 -10.01 2.48
C ALA A 100 2.72 -11.12 3.32
N ALA A 101 3.48 -10.75 4.36
CA ALA A 101 4.13 -11.73 5.24
C ALA A 101 3.13 -12.68 5.93
N ARG A 102 1.94 -12.19 6.30
CA ARG A 102 0.89 -13.02 6.92
C ARG A 102 0.27 -13.98 5.92
N GLN A 103 -0.04 -13.50 4.72
CA GLN A 103 -0.57 -14.29 3.63
C GLN A 103 0.42 -15.41 3.25
N TYR A 104 1.71 -15.10 3.18
CA TYR A 104 2.75 -16.11 2.96
C TYR A 104 2.84 -17.14 4.08
N GLN A 105 2.68 -16.72 5.34
CA GLN A 105 2.58 -17.67 6.46
C GLN A 105 1.34 -18.57 6.37
N GLU A 106 0.21 -18.05 5.91
CA GLU A 106 -1.01 -18.85 5.66
C GLU A 106 -0.78 -19.87 4.55
N VAL A 107 -0.10 -19.49 3.47
CA VAL A 107 0.29 -20.42 2.39
C VAL A 107 1.21 -21.51 2.94
N LEU A 108 2.23 -21.16 3.71
CA LEU A 108 3.14 -22.11 4.36
C LEU A 108 2.38 -23.10 5.25
N ARG A 109 1.35 -22.65 5.98
CA ARG A 109 0.51 -23.51 6.85
C ARG A 109 -0.46 -24.37 6.06
N SER A 110 -0.83 -23.96 4.85
CA SER A 110 -1.82 -24.68 4.05
C SER A 110 -1.33 -26.01 3.47
N GLY A 111 -0.02 -26.28 3.50
CA GLY A 111 0.58 -27.51 2.94
C GLY A 111 0.46 -27.63 1.41
N ARG A 112 0.16 -26.52 0.72
CA ARG A 112 -0.01 -26.47 -0.75
C ARG A 112 1.32 -26.38 -1.52
N LEU A 113 2.45 -26.28 -0.82
CA LEU A 113 3.78 -26.14 -1.40
C LEU A 113 4.61 -27.39 -1.14
N THR A 114 5.58 -27.68 -2.02
CA THR A 114 6.62 -28.67 -1.71
C THR A 114 7.54 -28.17 -0.59
N ASP A 115 8.31 -29.06 0.03
CA ASP A 115 9.28 -28.66 1.06
C ASP A 115 10.28 -27.62 0.55
N GLU A 116 10.76 -27.78 -0.69
CA GLU A 116 11.67 -26.83 -1.33
C GLU A 116 11.02 -25.46 -1.60
N GLU A 117 9.77 -25.44 -2.07
CA GLU A 117 9.00 -24.21 -2.28
C GLU A 117 8.71 -23.51 -0.96
N ALA A 118 8.37 -24.27 0.09
CA ALA A 118 8.14 -23.75 1.43
C ALA A 118 9.43 -23.13 2.02
N ASP A 119 10.59 -23.76 1.84
CA ASP A 119 11.86 -23.20 2.29
C ASP A 119 12.21 -21.90 1.57
N ARG A 120 11.93 -21.80 0.27
CA ARG A 120 12.10 -20.55 -0.48
C ARG A 120 11.12 -19.48 -0.02
N LEU A 121 9.85 -19.81 0.19
CA LEU A 121 8.84 -18.87 0.67
C LEU A 121 9.15 -18.37 2.10
N ARG A 122 9.74 -19.20 2.97
CA ARG A 122 10.23 -18.75 4.29
C ARG A 122 11.28 -17.65 4.17
N ARG A 123 12.17 -17.70 3.17
CA ARG A 123 13.16 -16.64 2.92
C ARG A 123 12.48 -15.36 2.45
N ILE A 124 11.51 -15.47 1.54
CA ILE A 124 10.70 -14.33 1.07
C ILE A 124 9.97 -13.67 2.25
N VAL A 125 9.41 -14.45 3.19
CA VAL A 125 8.80 -13.90 4.41
C VAL A 125 9.81 -13.08 5.25
N VAL A 126 11.07 -13.52 5.31
CA VAL A 126 12.12 -12.75 6.00
C VAL A 126 12.44 -11.47 5.23
N ASP A 127 12.56 -11.55 3.91
CA ASP A 127 12.79 -10.40 3.03
C ASP A 127 11.67 -9.35 3.22
N GLU A 128 10.39 -9.77 3.27
CA GLU A 128 9.25 -8.89 3.53
C GLU A 128 9.32 -8.19 4.90
N LEU A 129 9.70 -8.92 5.94
CA LEU A 129 9.83 -8.34 7.29
C LEU A 129 11.00 -7.36 7.38
N GLU A 130 12.10 -7.62 6.68
CA GLU A 130 13.23 -6.70 6.61
C GLU A 130 12.89 -5.44 5.81
N HIS A 131 12.18 -5.64 4.70
CA HIS A 131 11.64 -4.60 3.84
C HIS A 131 10.74 -3.63 4.63
N GLU A 132 9.72 -4.15 5.32
CA GLU A 132 8.80 -3.36 6.16
C GLU A 132 9.58 -2.54 7.21
N ARG A 133 10.52 -3.20 7.91
CA ARG A 133 11.36 -2.55 8.94
C ARG A 133 12.23 -1.43 8.35
N LEU A 134 12.78 -1.64 7.15
CA LEU A 134 13.62 -0.66 6.48
C LEU A 134 12.81 0.59 6.11
N PHE A 135 11.62 0.42 5.53
CA PHE A 135 10.75 1.55 5.22
C PHE A 135 10.28 2.25 6.48
N HIS A 136 9.86 1.50 7.50
CA HIS A 136 9.44 2.10 8.76
C HIS A 136 10.56 2.97 9.37
N ARG A 137 11.83 2.53 9.32
CA ARG A 137 12.97 3.35 9.78
C ARG A 137 13.17 4.61 8.93
N GLN A 138 13.08 4.50 7.61
CA GLN A 138 13.25 5.63 6.70
C GLN A 138 12.12 6.66 6.85
N SER A 139 10.89 6.19 6.99
CA SER A 139 9.72 7.03 7.26
C SER A 139 9.84 7.72 8.61
N ARG A 140 10.29 7.03 9.67
CA ARG A 140 10.59 7.67 10.97
C ARG A 140 11.65 8.76 10.84
N ALA A 141 12.75 8.47 10.15
CA ALA A 141 13.83 9.45 9.94
C ALA A 141 13.38 10.67 9.13
N ALA A 142 12.37 10.50 8.27
CA ALA A 142 11.75 11.56 7.49
C ALA A 142 10.61 12.31 8.24
N GLY A 143 10.32 11.96 9.50
CA GLY A 143 9.21 12.55 10.26
C GLY A 143 7.82 12.04 9.87
N LEU A 144 7.75 10.92 9.14
CA LEU A 144 6.52 10.32 8.59
C LEU A 144 6.02 9.14 9.42
N SER A 145 6.44 9.02 10.69
CA SER A 145 6.11 7.88 11.54
C SER A 145 4.64 7.77 11.91
N ASN A 146 3.92 8.90 11.87
CA ASN A 146 2.56 9.03 12.37
C ASN A 146 1.57 9.28 11.23
N VAL A 147 1.91 8.91 9.99
CA VAL A 147 1.03 9.10 8.82
C VAL A 147 -0.33 8.43 9.04
N ARG A 148 -0.35 7.25 9.69
CA ARG A 148 -1.60 6.57 10.06
C ARG A 148 -2.45 7.40 11.00
N ASP A 149 -1.88 7.84 12.10
CA ASP A 149 -2.63 8.59 13.11
C ASP A 149 -3.07 9.96 12.54
N PHE A 150 -2.27 10.55 11.66
CA PHE A 150 -2.64 11.75 10.90
C PHE A 150 -3.84 11.50 9.96
N VAL A 151 -3.83 10.41 9.18
CA VAL A 151 -4.94 10.07 8.27
C VAL A 151 -6.20 9.72 9.05
N LEU A 152 -6.08 8.99 10.16
CA LEU A 152 -7.20 8.66 11.04
C LEU A 152 -7.78 9.93 11.67
N GLY A 153 -6.95 10.82 12.22
CA GLY A 153 -7.41 12.10 12.76
C GLY A 153 -8.05 13.00 11.70
N MET A 154 -7.52 13.03 10.47
CA MET A 154 -8.14 13.73 9.36
C MET A 154 -9.50 13.12 8.98
N ASN A 155 -9.62 11.80 8.98
CA ASN A 155 -10.88 11.11 8.71
C ASN A 155 -11.91 11.41 9.81
N ASP A 156 -11.52 11.39 11.07
CA ASP A 156 -12.40 11.71 12.20
C ASP A 156 -12.88 13.16 12.13
N GLY A 157 -11.98 14.11 11.86
CA GLY A 157 -12.34 15.51 11.67
C GLY A 157 -13.26 15.76 10.46
N LEU A 158 -13.05 15.05 9.35
CA LEU A 158 -13.95 15.12 8.20
C LEU A 158 -15.35 14.58 8.53
N VAL A 159 -15.43 13.44 9.22
CA VAL A 159 -16.71 12.86 9.66
C VAL A 159 -17.43 13.81 10.61
N GLU A 160 -16.73 14.45 11.54
CA GLU A 160 -17.29 15.42 12.47
C GLU A 160 -17.85 16.65 11.75
N ILE A 161 -17.08 17.27 10.84
CA ILE A 161 -17.53 18.44 10.08
C ILE A 161 -18.72 18.08 9.18
N LEU A 162 -18.66 16.94 8.48
CA LEU A 162 -19.75 16.49 7.62
C LEU A 162 -21.02 16.23 8.43
N GLY A 163 -20.91 15.52 9.55
CA GLY A 163 -22.02 15.24 10.45
C GLY A 163 -22.64 16.52 11.01
N ALA A 164 -21.81 17.47 11.44
CA ALA A 164 -22.26 18.77 11.91
C ALA A 164 -22.98 19.54 10.80
N VAL A 165 -22.37 19.70 9.62
CA VAL A 165 -22.98 20.40 8.49
C VAL A 165 -24.29 19.74 8.06
N THR A 166 -24.37 18.41 8.01
CA THR A 166 -25.61 17.69 7.72
C THR A 166 -26.68 17.94 8.79
N GLY A 167 -26.33 17.83 10.08
CA GLY A 167 -27.26 18.10 11.18
C GLY A 167 -27.77 19.55 11.20
N LEU A 168 -26.87 20.51 11.01
CA LEU A 168 -27.16 21.93 10.90
C LEU A 168 -28.04 22.24 9.68
N SER A 169 -27.81 21.56 8.55
CA SER A 169 -28.65 21.69 7.34
C SER A 169 -30.09 21.24 7.58
N ALA A 170 -30.27 20.17 8.37
CA ALA A 170 -31.59 19.70 8.78
C ALA A 170 -32.26 20.63 9.80
N ALA A 171 -31.48 21.21 10.72
CA ALA A 171 -31.97 22.12 11.76
C ALA A 171 -32.35 23.52 11.22
N TRP A 172 -31.67 24.00 10.17
CA TRP A 172 -31.94 25.29 9.52
C TRP A 172 -32.22 25.16 8.01
N PRO A 173 -33.38 24.57 7.63
CA PRO A 173 -33.76 24.45 6.23
C PRO A 173 -33.85 25.83 5.57
N GLY A 174 -33.21 26.01 4.41
CA GLY A 174 -33.26 27.25 3.65
C GLY A 174 -32.35 28.38 4.14
N ASN A 175 -31.51 28.14 5.16
CA ASN A 175 -30.50 29.12 5.61
C ASN A 175 -29.06 28.58 5.44
N PRO A 176 -28.54 28.50 4.20
CA PRO A 176 -27.21 27.94 3.92
C PRO A 176 -26.08 28.74 4.55
N LEU A 177 -26.29 30.05 4.80
CA LEU A 177 -25.28 30.93 5.39
C LEU A 177 -25.07 30.61 6.88
N ALA A 178 -26.16 30.36 7.62
CA ALA A 178 -26.07 29.91 9.02
C ALA A 178 -25.39 28.53 9.14
N VAL A 179 -25.71 27.61 8.22
CA VAL A 179 -25.07 26.28 8.15
C VAL A 179 -23.58 26.42 7.87
N ALA A 180 -23.18 27.24 6.88
CA ALA A 180 -21.80 27.42 6.49
C ALA A 180 -20.95 28.05 7.61
N VAL A 181 -21.46 29.10 8.27
CA VAL A 181 -20.75 29.74 9.40
C VAL A 181 -20.61 28.77 10.57
N SER A 182 -21.68 28.05 10.91
CA SER A 182 -21.65 27.07 12.01
C SER A 182 -20.71 25.91 11.69
N GLY A 183 -20.72 25.40 10.46
CA GLY A 183 -19.80 24.37 9.99
C GLY A 183 -18.34 24.85 9.98
N LEU A 184 -18.07 26.11 9.65
CA LEU A 184 -16.74 26.70 9.75
C LEU A 184 -16.26 26.78 11.20
N VAL A 185 -17.13 27.20 12.12
CA VAL A 185 -16.80 27.24 13.57
C VAL A 185 -16.47 25.84 14.08
N VAL A 186 -17.30 24.85 13.75
CA VAL A 186 -17.04 23.44 14.10
C VAL A 186 -15.73 22.96 13.50
N GLY A 187 -15.46 23.25 12.22
CA GLY A 187 -14.23 22.84 11.57
C GLY A 187 -12.97 23.48 12.14
N VAL A 188 -13.02 24.76 12.51
CA VAL A 188 -11.90 25.43 13.18
C VAL A 188 -11.70 24.87 14.60
N ALA A 189 -12.78 24.62 15.33
CA ALA A 189 -12.71 24.03 16.67
C ALA A 189 -12.11 22.62 16.63
N GLY A 190 -12.58 21.77 15.71
CA GLY A 190 -12.05 20.42 15.52
C GLY A 190 -10.58 20.39 15.07
N ALA A 191 -10.16 21.34 14.22
CA ALA A 191 -8.76 21.45 13.81
C ALA A 191 -7.79 21.90 14.92
N LEU A 192 -8.31 22.49 16.01
CA LEU A 192 -7.54 22.95 17.18
C LEU A 192 -7.59 21.97 18.36
N SER A 193 -8.41 20.91 18.28
CA SER A 193 -8.57 19.89 19.31
C SER A 193 -7.59 18.73 19.14
#